data_AF-A0A3B5K3C0-F1
#
_entry.id   AF-A0A3B5K3C0-F1
#
_cell.length_a   1.000
_cell.length_b   1.000
_cell.length_c   1.000
_cell.angle_alpha   90.00
_cell.angle_beta   90.00
_cell.angle_gamma   90.00
#
_symmetry.space_group_name_H-M   'P 1'
#
loop_
_entity.id
_entity.type
_entity.pdbx_description
1 polymer ?
#
loop_
_entity_poly.entity_id
_entity_poly.type
_entity_poly.pdbx_seq_one_letter_code
_entity_poly.pdbx_strand_id
1 'polypeptide(L)'
;MSDINIIINLDLTPRVLPVNKKRTRERKRKRDRKKMRHLRNGRQLETKGNEKSNNLSKRGSKYDAAQSSQNGALRRHPPLSTSTQPERCPPNRTADPSPAAPCSAASTGSHSPSLLTQSKDDDPSPSVEILHKPAVAPLSAGIPSNYLAIDCEMVGTGPKGSVSQLGRCSLVSYDGDVVYDKFIKPPVPVTDYRTRWSGIRPRDLANATPFPVARKEILKLLMGKVVIGHAIHNDFKVLSYSHPAALTRDTMRIPLLNAKAGLTVTECASLKRLTKAIFKRDIQTGKKGHSSVEDARATMELYKVVEVEWEKQLASKSQSSSCQK
;
A
#
# COMPACT_ATOMS: atom_id res chain seq x y z
N MET A 1 -73.70 -20.92 -19.82
CA MET A 1 -73.85 -20.57 -18.39
C MET A 1 -73.60 -21.80 -17.57
N SER A 2 -72.38 -21.94 -17.04
CA SER A 2 -72.05 -22.75 -15.86
C SER A 2 -70.53 -22.72 -15.67
N ASP A 3 -70.07 -21.73 -14.91
CA ASP A 3 -68.68 -21.57 -14.47
C ASP A 3 -68.34 -22.62 -13.41
N ILE A 4 -67.22 -23.32 -13.59
CA ILE A 4 -66.65 -24.24 -12.60
C ILE A 4 -65.52 -23.49 -11.88
N ASN A 5 -65.80 -23.05 -10.66
CA ASN A 5 -64.80 -22.48 -9.75
C ASN A 5 -64.01 -23.61 -9.07
N ILE A 6 -62.73 -23.76 -9.41
CA ILE A 6 -61.78 -24.62 -8.68
C ILE A 6 -61.00 -23.74 -7.70
N ILE A 7 -61.27 -23.90 -6.41
CA ILE A 7 -60.49 -23.31 -5.32
C ILE A 7 -59.31 -24.24 -5.03
N ILE A 8 -58.08 -23.77 -5.28
CA ILE A 8 -56.84 -24.47 -4.91
C ILE A 8 -56.27 -23.76 -3.67
N ASN A 9 -56.41 -24.40 -2.50
CA ASN A 9 -55.69 -24.01 -1.28
C ASN A 9 -54.27 -24.57 -1.34
N LEU A 10 -53.27 -23.69 -1.42
CA LEU A 10 -51.84 -24.03 -1.27
C LEU A 10 -51.30 -23.39 0.02
N ASP A 11 -51.34 -24.18 1.08
CA ASP A 11 -50.70 -23.87 2.37
C ASP A 11 -49.19 -24.18 2.26
N LEU A 12 -48.37 -23.13 2.16
CA LEU A 12 -46.91 -23.22 2.13
C LEU A 12 -46.34 -22.81 3.50
N THR A 13 -46.37 -23.73 4.46
CA THR A 13 -45.58 -23.60 5.69
C THR A 13 -44.25 -24.37 5.56
N PRO A 14 -43.09 -23.72 5.78
CA PRO A 14 -41.80 -24.41 5.71
C PRO A 14 -41.56 -25.28 6.95
N ARG A 15 -41.40 -26.60 6.73
CA ARG A 15 -40.96 -27.57 7.75
C ARG A 15 -39.52 -27.27 8.19
N VAL A 16 -39.34 -26.79 9.42
CA VAL A 16 -38.03 -26.69 10.09
C VAL A 16 -37.61 -28.07 10.60
N LEU A 17 -36.55 -28.64 10.03
CA LEU A 17 -35.95 -29.90 10.53
C LEU A 17 -35.24 -29.67 11.88
N PRO A 18 -35.35 -30.58 12.86
CA PRO A 18 -34.78 -30.37 14.18
C PRO A 18 -33.25 -30.50 14.18
N VAL A 19 -32.57 -29.47 14.69
CA VAL A 19 -31.12 -29.44 14.88
C VAL A 19 -30.70 -30.49 15.94
N ASN A 20 -29.84 -31.42 15.53
CA ASN A 20 -29.37 -32.53 16.36
C ASN A 20 -28.52 -32.03 17.56
N LYS A 21 -29.16 -31.92 18.74
CA LYS A 21 -28.59 -31.41 20.01
C LYS A 21 -27.35 -32.18 20.49
N LYS A 22 -27.10 -33.42 20.03
CA LYS A 22 -25.88 -34.18 20.38
C LYS A 22 -24.63 -33.61 19.69
N ARG A 23 -24.72 -33.22 18.42
CA ARG A 23 -23.60 -32.64 17.64
C ARG A 23 -23.15 -31.27 18.16
N THR A 24 -24.08 -30.45 18.64
CA THR A 24 -23.76 -29.12 19.20
C THR A 24 -23.07 -29.22 20.57
N ARG A 25 -23.47 -30.16 21.42
CA ARG A 25 -22.81 -30.45 22.70
C ARG A 25 -21.38 -30.95 22.54
N GLU A 26 -21.12 -31.79 21.54
CA GLU A 26 -19.77 -32.30 21.27
C GLU A 26 -18.82 -31.19 20.73
N ARG A 27 -19.32 -30.32 19.85
CA ARG A 27 -18.57 -29.15 19.38
C ARG A 27 -18.23 -28.18 20.52
N LYS A 28 -19.16 -27.96 21.46
CA LYS A 28 -18.91 -27.14 22.66
C LYS A 28 -17.82 -27.77 23.54
N ARG A 29 -17.91 -29.07 23.84
CA ARG A 29 -16.89 -29.81 24.61
C ARG A 29 -15.49 -29.78 23.96
N LYS A 30 -15.40 -29.88 22.63
CA LYS A 30 -14.13 -29.76 21.88
C LYS A 30 -13.54 -28.35 21.97
N ARG A 31 -14.38 -27.31 21.90
CA ARG A 31 -13.96 -25.91 22.07
C ARG A 31 -13.45 -25.62 23.48
N ASP A 32 -14.13 -26.13 24.49
CA ASP A 32 -13.76 -25.94 25.90
C ASP A 32 -12.44 -26.67 26.24
N ARG A 33 -12.23 -27.89 25.73
CA ARG A 33 -10.94 -28.59 25.84
C ARG A 33 -9.80 -27.82 25.18
N LYS A 34 -10.02 -27.21 24.02
CA LYS A 34 -8.99 -26.41 23.33
C LYS A 34 -8.65 -25.13 24.09
N LYS A 35 -9.66 -24.48 24.70
CA LYS A 35 -9.49 -23.29 25.54
C LYS A 35 -8.69 -23.61 26.82
N MET A 36 -9.01 -24.71 27.50
CA MET A 36 -8.29 -25.14 28.71
C MET A 36 -6.82 -25.50 28.43
N ARG A 37 -6.50 -26.09 27.26
CA ARG A 37 -5.10 -26.34 26.84
C ARG A 37 -4.33 -25.03 26.61
N HIS A 38 -4.96 -24.03 25.99
CA HIS A 38 -4.33 -22.72 25.79
C HIS A 38 -4.03 -22.00 27.12
N LEU A 39 -4.99 -22.02 28.06
CA LEU A 39 -4.81 -21.43 29.39
C LEU A 39 -3.69 -22.12 30.19
N ARG A 40 -3.58 -23.45 30.09
CA ARG A 40 -2.50 -24.22 30.75
C ARG A 40 -1.12 -23.88 30.16
N ASN A 41 -1.01 -23.77 28.84
CA ASN A 41 0.24 -23.39 28.17
C ASN A 41 0.65 -21.93 28.47
N GLY A 42 -0.32 -21.02 28.61
CA GLY A 42 -0.06 -19.63 29.02
C GLY A 42 0.54 -19.54 30.41
N ARG A 43 -0.05 -20.22 31.40
CA ARG A 43 0.48 -20.26 32.78
C ARG A 43 1.88 -20.86 32.85
N GLN A 44 2.19 -21.86 32.03
CA GLN A 44 3.50 -22.51 32.00
C GLN A 44 4.61 -21.64 31.37
N LEU A 45 4.23 -20.68 30.52
CA LEU A 45 5.13 -19.67 29.96
C LEU A 45 5.38 -18.53 30.95
N GLU A 46 4.36 -18.15 31.73
CA GLU A 46 4.49 -17.14 32.80
C GLU A 46 5.37 -17.63 33.95
N THR A 47 5.24 -18.90 34.38
CA THR A 47 6.12 -19.47 35.42
C THR A 47 7.58 -19.55 34.96
N LYS A 48 7.84 -19.87 33.69
CA LYS A 48 9.21 -19.88 33.11
C LYS A 48 9.80 -18.49 32.91
N GLY A 49 8.96 -17.47 32.69
CA GLY A 49 9.40 -16.07 32.65
C GLY A 49 9.84 -15.57 34.02
N ASN A 50 9.13 -15.98 35.08
CA ASN A 50 9.40 -15.51 36.44
C ASN A 50 10.66 -16.14 37.06
N GLU A 51 10.99 -17.39 36.72
CA GLU A 51 12.24 -18.05 37.14
C GLU A 51 13.51 -17.44 36.50
N LYS A 52 13.40 -16.86 35.30
CA LYS A 52 14.51 -16.13 34.66
C LYS A 52 14.74 -14.75 35.29
N SER A 53 13.67 -14.06 35.66
CA SER A 53 13.77 -12.72 36.29
C SER A 53 14.33 -12.78 37.72
N ASN A 54 13.99 -13.82 38.51
CA ASN A 54 14.50 -13.98 39.87
C ASN A 54 15.99 -14.40 39.94
N ASN A 55 16.57 -14.93 38.85
CA ASN A 55 17.99 -15.25 38.80
C ASN A 55 18.87 -14.05 38.38
N LEU A 56 18.29 -13.00 37.77
CA LEU A 56 19.02 -11.78 37.42
C LEU A 56 19.13 -10.78 38.59
N SER A 57 18.18 -10.79 39.52
CA SER A 57 18.15 -9.89 40.68
C SER A 57 19.04 -10.32 41.86
N LYS A 58 19.60 -11.54 41.84
CA LYS A 58 20.50 -12.06 42.88
C LYS A 58 21.99 -11.82 42.63
N ARG A 59 22.37 -11.12 41.55
CA ARG A 59 23.79 -10.89 41.17
C ARG A 59 24.27 -9.44 41.29
N GLY A 60 23.45 -8.53 41.83
CA GLY A 60 23.79 -7.12 42.02
C GLY A 60 23.47 -6.63 43.43
N SER A 61 24.23 -7.09 44.42
CA SER A 61 24.32 -6.43 45.74
C SER A 61 25.47 -7.04 46.54
N LYS A 62 26.68 -6.53 46.33
CA LYS A 62 27.75 -6.59 47.32
C LYS A 62 28.77 -5.50 46.99
N TYR A 63 29.31 -4.93 48.05
CA TYR A 63 30.34 -3.89 48.14
C TYR A 63 29.84 -2.43 48.10
N ASP A 64 29.44 -1.94 49.28
CA ASP A 64 29.92 -0.66 49.79
C ASP A 64 30.54 -0.89 51.18
N ALA A 65 31.76 -0.38 51.35
CA ALA A 65 32.38 0.16 52.58
C ALA A 65 33.89 -0.16 52.64
N ALA A 66 34.74 0.83 52.32
CA ALA A 66 35.74 1.42 53.23
C ALA A 66 36.84 2.23 52.50
N GLN A 67 36.95 3.50 52.91
CA GLN A 67 38.16 4.30 53.20
C GLN A 67 39.17 4.73 52.11
N SER A 68 39.12 6.05 51.85
CA SER A 68 40.18 7.09 51.93
C SER A 68 41.53 6.98 51.19
N SER A 69 41.84 8.11 50.54
CA SER A 69 43.12 8.85 50.56
C SER A 69 44.23 8.52 49.54
N GLN A 70 44.48 9.55 48.70
CA GLN A 70 45.75 10.06 48.18
C GLN A 70 46.46 9.48 46.93
N ASN A 71 46.68 10.43 46.00
CA ASN A 71 47.86 10.71 45.17
C ASN A 71 48.28 9.79 43.99
N GLY A 72 48.51 10.44 42.84
CA GLY A 72 49.76 10.26 42.09
C GLY A 72 49.70 9.66 40.67
N ALA A 73 49.70 10.54 39.67
CA ALA A 73 50.59 10.59 38.49
C ALA A 73 50.80 9.39 37.50
N LEU A 74 50.89 9.80 36.22
CA LEU A 74 51.69 9.28 35.10
C LEU A 74 51.09 8.27 34.08
N ARG A 75 50.85 8.84 32.88
CA ARG A 75 51.10 8.36 31.50
C ARG A 75 51.34 6.85 31.24
N ARG A 76 50.65 6.31 30.22
CA ARG A 76 51.23 5.69 29.00
C ARG A 76 50.14 5.33 27.95
N HIS A 77 50.55 5.35 26.69
CA HIS A 77 49.77 5.20 25.45
C HIS A 77 49.07 3.84 25.27
N PRO A 78 48.03 3.74 24.41
CA PRO A 78 47.47 2.47 23.94
C PRO A 78 48.10 1.99 22.62
N PRO A 79 48.16 0.68 22.33
CA PRO A 79 48.28 0.17 20.98
C PRO A 79 46.91 -0.18 20.38
N LEU A 80 46.88 -0.10 19.05
CA LEU A 80 45.74 -0.23 18.15
C LEU A 80 45.47 -1.70 17.75
N SER A 81 44.26 -1.90 17.21
CA SER A 81 43.82 -2.90 16.22
C SER A 81 43.13 -4.18 16.72
N THR A 82 41.84 -4.32 16.39
CA THR A 82 41.40 -5.16 15.26
C THR A 82 39.91 -4.94 14.96
N SER A 83 39.61 -4.91 13.66
CA SER A 83 38.34 -4.56 13.04
C SER A 83 37.47 -5.79 12.83
N THR A 84 36.15 -5.68 13.01
CA THR A 84 35.18 -6.59 12.39
C THR A 84 33.91 -5.81 12.00
N GLN A 85 33.68 -5.74 10.69
CA GLN A 85 32.52 -5.16 10.01
C GLN A 85 31.28 -6.08 10.11
N PRO A 86 30.06 -5.55 10.01
CA PRO A 86 28.90 -6.35 9.61
C PRO A 86 28.49 -6.12 8.14
N GLU A 87 28.55 -7.22 7.39
CA GLU A 87 27.70 -7.67 6.27
C GLU A 87 26.77 -6.64 5.57
N ARG A 88 27.08 -6.40 4.28
CA ARG A 88 26.27 -5.66 3.31
C ARG A 88 25.83 -6.62 2.20
N CYS A 89 24.52 -6.69 1.93
CA CYS A 89 23.99 -7.47 0.79
C CYS A 89 24.27 -6.78 -0.57
N PRO A 90 24.49 -7.54 -1.67
CA PRO A 90 25.07 -7.03 -2.91
C PRO A 90 24.05 -6.50 -3.94
N PRO A 91 24.45 -5.58 -4.84
CA PRO A 91 23.65 -5.15 -5.98
C PRO A 91 23.86 -6.02 -7.24
N ASN A 92 22.81 -6.11 -8.06
CA ASN A 92 22.68 -6.89 -9.30
C ASN A 92 23.64 -6.45 -10.41
N ARG A 93 24.16 -7.44 -11.16
CA ARG A 93 24.91 -7.27 -12.41
C ARG A 93 23.97 -7.12 -13.62
N THR A 94 24.36 -6.22 -14.51
CA THR A 94 23.86 -5.97 -15.87
C THR A 94 24.31 -7.04 -16.86
N ALA A 95 23.48 -7.36 -17.84
CA ALA A 95 23.87 -7.99 -19.11
C ALA A 95 22.97 -7.50 -20.25
N ASP A 96 23.57 -7.47 -21.44
CA ASP A 96 23.34 -6.66 -22.66
C ASP A 96 22.07 -6.91 -23.51
N PRO A 97 21.82 -6.07 -24.55
CA PRO A 97 20.68 -6.15 -25.47
C PRO A 97 20.99 -6.71 -26.88
N SER A 98 19.91 -7.05 -27.62
CA SER A 98 19.74 -7.19 -29.10
C SER A 98 19.41 -8.62 -29.61
N PRO A 99 18.86 -8.81 -30.85
CA PRO A 99 18.47 -7.84 -31.88
C PRO A 99 17.03 -8.00 -32.46
N ALA A 100 16.66 -7.02 -33.29
CA ALA A 100 15.47 -6.96 -34.14
C ALA A 100 15.59 -7.80 -35.43
N ALA A 101 14.44 -8.14 -36.04
CA ALA A 101 14.29 -8.51 -37.46
C ALA A 101 12.80 -8.48 -37.90
N PRO A 102 12.48 -8.35 -39.21
CA PRO A 102 11.43 -7.45 -39.73
C PRO A 102 10.36 -8.13 -40.63
N CYS A 103 9.57 -7.29 -41.33
CA CYS A 103 8.81 -7.46 -42.61
C CYS A 103 7.29 -7.13 -42.50
N SER A 104 6.77 -6.09 -43.18
CA SER A 104 6.25 -6.03 -44.58
C SER A 104 4.79 -6.54 -44.67
N ALA A 105 3.83 -6.03 -45.46
CA ALA A 105 3.68 -4.89 -46.36
C ALA A 105 2.17 -4.72 -46.70
N ALA A 106 1.80 -3.51 -47.14
CA ALA A 106 0.84 -3.11 -48.18
C ALA A 106 -0.59 -3.69 -48.30
N SER A 107 -1.58 -2.77 -48.35
CA SER A 107 -2.62 -2.62 -49.40
C SER A 107 -3.37 -1.29 -49.16
N THR A 108 -3.19 -0.24 -49.97
CA THR A 108 -3.82 0.13 -51.27
C THR A 108 -5.33 0.39 -51.21
N GLY A 109 -5.73 1.59 -51.68
CA GLY A 109 -7.12 1.97 -51.99
C GLY A 109 -7.48 3.35 -51.42
N SER A 110 -6.90 4.46 -51.90
CA SER A 110 -7.47 5.36 -52.92
C SER A 110 -8.99 5.51 -52.87
N HIS A 111 -9.49 6.72 -52.57
CA HIS A 111 -10.46 7.48 -53.38
C HIS A 111 -10.85 8.78 -52.62
N SER A 112 -10.36 9.91 -53.14
CA SER A 112 -11.04 11.22 -53.03
C SER A 112 -11.67 11.51 -54.40
N PRO A 113 -12.73 12.34 -54.46
CA PRO A 113 -12.49 13.65 -55.04
C PRO A 113 -13.19 14.80 -54.31
N SER A 114 -12.63 16.00 -54.51
CA SER A 114 -13.13 17.32 -54.16
C SER A 114 -14.39 17.70 -54.96
N LEU A 115 -15.25 18.58 -54.41
CA LEU A 115 -15.53 19.90 -54.99
C LEU A 115 -16.36 20.81 -54.06
N LEU A 116 -16.19 22.11 -54.31
CA LEU A 116 -16.67 23.31 -53.60
C LEU A 116 -18.09 23.74 -54.01
N THR A 117 -18.79 24.46 -53.11
CA THR A 117 -19.63 25.68 -53.33
C THR A 117 -20.30 26.06 -51.98
N GLN A 118 -19.96 27.18 -51.30
CA GLN A 118 -20.60 28.54 -51.32
C GLN A 118 -22.15 28.49 -51.20
N SER A 119 -22.88 29.19 -50.32
CA SER A 119 -22.77 30.56 -49.79
C SER A 119 -23.74 30.85 -48.61
N LYS A 120 -23.35 31.81 -47.75
CA LYS A 120 -24.05 32.88 -46.98
C LYS A 120 -25.56 32.84 -46.68
N ASP A 121 -25.94 33.20 -45.44
CA ASP A 121 -26.80 34.36 -45.10
C ASP A 121 -26.73 34.72 -43.59
N ASP A 122 -26.86 36.02 -43.30
CA ASP A 122 -26.62 36.74 -42.03
C ASP A 122 -27.92 37.03 -41.21
N ASP A 123 -27.81 36.95 -39.86
CA ASP A 123 -28.42 37.74 -38.75
C ASP A 123 -29.98 37.87 -38.56
N PRO A 124 -30.57 38.43 -37.46
CA PRO A 124 -30.15 38.67 -36.05
C PRO A 124 -31.03 38.00 -34.95
N SER A 125 -30.56 38.16 -33.69
CA SER A 125 -31.18 37.90 -32.37
C SER A 125 -32.29 38.91 -31.98
N PRO A 126 -33.10 38.68 -30.90
CA PRO A 126 -32.73 39.25 -29.60
C PRO A 126 -33.13 38.47 -28.31
N SER A 127 -32.19 38.51 -27.35
CA SER A 127 -32.25 38.75 -25.89
C SER A 127 -33.45 38.32 -25.01
N VAL A 128 -33.17 37.49 -23.99
CA VAL A 128 -33.67 37.62 -22.60
C VAL A 128 -32.62 37.07 -21.60
N GLU A 129 -32.03 37.95 -20.77
CA GLU A 129 -31.34 37.61 -19.49
C GLU A 129 -32.44 37.33 -18.42
N ILE A 130 -32.30 36.57 -17.33
CA ILE A 130 -31.36 36.67 -16.20
C ILE A 130 -31.41 35.34 -15.36
N LEU A 131 -30.28 35.02 -14.71
CA LEU A 131 -30.17 34.41 -13.36
C LEU A 131 -30.37 32.89 -13.17
N HIS A 132 -29.25 32.16 -13.10
CA HIS A 132 -28.65 31.63 -11.86
C HIS A 132 -27.51 30.68 -12.26
N LYS A 133 -26.28 31.04 -11.89
CA LYS A 133 -25.06 30.30 -12.22
C LYS A 133 -24.84 29.20 -11.16
N PRO A 134 -25.01 27.90 -11.45
CA PRO A 134 -24.37 26.90 -10.62
C PRO A 134 -22.86 26.95 -10.91
N ALA A 135 -22.06 26.96 -9.86
CA ALA A 135 -20.61 26.92 -9.94
C ALA A 135 -20.20 25.66 -10.72
N VAL A 136 -19.75 25.86 -11.95
CA VAL A 136 -19.09 24.84 -12.76
C VAL A 136 -17.76 24.56 -12.06
N ALA A 137 -17.67 23.43 -11.36
CA ALA A 137 -16.39 22.88 -10.95
C ALA A 137 -15.51 22.74 -12.21
N PRO A 138 -14.22 23.12 -12.17
CA PRO A 138 -13.37 22.89 -13.32
C PRO A 138 -13.27 21.38 -13.52
N LEU A 139 -13.86 20.90 -14.62
CA LEU A 139 -13.56 19.60 -15.19
C LEU A 139 -12.07 19.60 -15.50
N SER A 140 -11.30 18.88 -14.69
CA SER A 140 -9.88 18.58 -14.89
C SER A 140 -9.71 17.76 -16.17
N ALA A 141 -9.79 18.45 -17.30
CA ALA A 141 -9.55 17.91 -18.62
C ALA A 141 -8.03 17.83 -18.84
N GLY A 142 -7.47 16.65 -18.59
CA GLY A 142 -6.18 16.21 -19.12
C GLY A 142 -5.00 16.26 -18.14
N ILE A 143 -4.97 15.36 -17.15
CA ILE A 143 -3.85 15.22 -16.21
C ILE A 143 -2.55 14.89 -16.98
N PRO A 144 -1.51 15.74 -16.85
CA PRO A 144 -0.32 15.22 -16.19
C PRO A 144 0.19 16.19 -15.13
N SER A 145 -0.34 16.04 -13.91
CA SER A 145 0.61 15.95 -12.81
C SER A 145 1.58 14.82 -13.17
N ASN A 146 2.86 15.15 -13.22
CA ASN A 146 3.92 14.15 -13.40
C ASN A 146 4.04 13.23 -12.19
N TYR A 147 3.32 13.50 -11.10
CA TYR A 147 3.39 12.79 -9.84
C TYR A 147 2.08 12.04 -9.57
N LEU A 148 2.21 10.78 -9.15
CA LEU A 148 1.12 9.98 -8.60
C LEU A 148 1.59 9.30 -7.32
N ALA A 149 0.79 9.36 -6.26
CA ALA A 149 1.00 8.48 -5.12
C ALA A 149 0.18 7.20 -5.27
N ILE A 150 0.76 6.07 -4.89
CA ILE A 150 0.15 4.75 -4.93
C ILE A 150 0.12 4.13 -3.54
N ASP A 151 -0.97 3.43 -3.25
CA ASP A 151 -1.04 2.47 -2.15
C ASP A 151 -1.94 1.28 -2.54
N CYS A 152 -1.47 0.07 -2.22
CA CYS A 152 -2.16 -1.18 -2.47
C CYS A 152 -2.53 -1.88 -1.16
N GLU A 153 -3.76 -2.39 -1.11
CA GLU A 153 -4.16 -3.33 -0.07
C GLU A 153 -4.05 -4.76 -0.59
N MET A 154 -3.39 -5.61 0.20
CA MET A 154 -3.13 -7.00 -0.16
C MET A 154 -4.07 -7.96 0.56
N VAL A 155 -4.49 -9.00 -0.18
CA VAL A 155 -5.12 -10.21 0.35
C VAL A 155 -4.16 -11.39 0.26
N GLY A 156 -4.38 -12.40 1.09
CA GLY A 156 -3.63 -13.65 1.11
C GLY A 156 -4.30 -14.74 0.29
N THR A 157 -3.53 -15.37 -0.59
CA THR A 157 -3.88 -16.57 -1.35
C THR A 157 -2.95 -17.74 -0.99
N GLY A 158 -3.26 -18.94 -1.45
CA GLY A 158 -2.49 -20.15 -1.15
C GLY A 158 -2.69 -20.66 0.29
N PRO A 159 -1.95 -21.69 0.72
CA PRO A 159 -2.12 -22.28 2.05
C PRO A 159 -1.99 -21.23 3.16
N LYS A 160 -3.07 -21.02 3.92
CA LYS A 160 -3.14 -20.04 5.02
C LYS A 160 -2.81 -18.60 4.60
N GLY A 161 -3.03 -18.22 3.33
CA GLY A 161 -2.79 -16.85 2.86
C GLY A 161 -1.32 -16.46 2.72
N SER A 162 -0.44 -17.44 2.52
CA SER A 162 1.02 -17.27 2.44
C SER A 162 1.48 -16.38 1.28
N VAL A 163 0.67 -16.24 0.22
CA VAL A 163 1.01 -15.46 -0.96
C VAL A 163 0.19 -14.18 -0.99
N SER A 164 0.84 -13.03 -0.88
CA SER A 164 0.19 -11.71 -1.04
C SER A 164 -0.22 -11.48 -2.50
N GLN A 165 -1.47 -11.09 -2.71
CA GLN A 165 -2.03 -10.70 -4.00
C GLN A 165 -2.76 -9.36 -3.86
N LEU A 166 -2.84 -8.61 -4.95
CA LEU A 166 -3.50 -7.30 -4.98
C LEU A 166 -5.01 -7.44 -4.77
N GLY A 167 -5.55 -6.74 -3.77
CA GLY A 167 -6.98 -6.74 -3.45
C GLY A 167 -7.66 -5.38 -3.61
N ARG A 168 -6.92 -4.27 -3.51
CA ARG A 168 -7.36 -2.91 -3.85
C ARG A 168 -6.14 -2.08 -4.22
N CYS A 169 -6.28 -1.15 -5.16
CA CYS A 169 -5.25 -0.18 -5.48
C CYS A 169 -5.87 1.20 -5.52
N SER A 170 -5.21 2.17 -4.90
CA SER A 170 -5.55 3.58 -4.96
C SER A 170 -4.39 4.37 -5.57
N LEU A 171 -4.71 5.25 -6.52
CA LEU A 171 -3.80 6.26 -7.06
C LEU A 171 -4.40 7.63 -6.82
N VAL A 172 -3.57 8.55 -6.31
CA VAL A 172 -3.97 9.94 -6.12
C VAL A 172 -3.05 10.90 -6.86
N SER A 173 -3.62 12.02 -7.32
CA SER A 173 -2.89 13.11 -7.95
C SER A 173 -1.96 13.79 -6.95
N TYR A 174 -1.12 14.72 -7.44
CA TYR A 174 -0.32 15.57 -6.59
C TYR A 174 -1.19 16.31 -5.55
N ASP A 175 -2.36 16.81 -5.93
CA ASP A 175 -3.27 17.54 -5.04
C ASP A 175 -4.10 16.63 -4.11
N GLY A 176 -3.97 15.30 -4.26
CA GLY A 176 -4.67 14.33 -3.43
C GLY A 176 -6.03 13.90 -3.98
N ASP A 177 -6.38 14.31 -5.20
CA ASP A 177 -7.58 13.84 -5.89
C ASP A 177 -7.43 12.36 -6.26
N VAL A 178 -8.51 11.60 -6.15
CA VAL A 178 -8.50 10.18 -6.51
C VAL A 178 -8.50 10.05 -8.03
N VAL A 179 -7.43 9.45 -8.57
CA VAL A 179 -7.27 9.16 -10.00
C VAL A 179 -7.71 7.74 -10.31
N TYR A 180 -7.47 6.81 -9.40
CA TYR A 180 -7.89 5.41 -9.50
C TYR A 180 -8.18 4.89 -8.09
N ASP A 181 -9.31 4.22 -7.90
CA ASP A 181 -9.60 3.48 -6.67
C ASP A 181 -10.54 2.32 -7.01
N LYS A 182 -10.01 1.10 -7.04
CA LYS A 182 -10.80 -0.09 -7.36
C LYS A 182 -10.40 -1.26 -6.47
N PHE A 183 -11.40 -2.02 -6.05
CA PHE A 183 -11.19 -3.39 -5.58
C PHE A 183 -10.83 -4.29 -6.76
N ILE A 184 -9.92 -5.23 -6.51
CA ILE A 184 -9.27 -6.05 -7.53
C ILE A 184 -9.43 -7.51 -7.14
N LYS A 185 -9.94 -8.32 -8.07
CA LYS A 185 -10.15 -9.75 -7.90
C LYS A 185 -8.88 -10.50 -8.32
N PRO A 186 -8.15 -11.14 -7.39
CA PRO A 186 -7.00 -11.96 -7.74
C PRO A 186 -7.40 -13.15 -8.62
N PRO A 187 -6.48 -13.68 -9.46
CA PRO A 187 -6.75 -14.85 -10.29
C PRO A 187 -6.89 -16.15 -9.49
N VAL A 188 -6.41 -16.17 -8.24
CA VAL A 188 -6.41 -17.32 -7.34
C VAL A 188 -7.38 -17.05 -6.18
N PRO A 189 -8.11 -18.06 -5.65
CA PRO A 189 -9.00 -17.88 -4.52
C PRO A 189 -8.31 -17.26 -3.30
N VAL A 190 -8.98 -16.27 -2.71
CA VAL A 190 -8.55 -15.62 -1.46
C VAL A 190 -8.83 -16.54 -0.28
N THR A 191 -7.78 -16.84 0.49
CA THR A 191 -7.83 -17.69 1.69
C THR A 191 -7.73 -16.88 2.98
N ASP A 192 -7.16 -15.68 2.92
CA ASP A 192 -7.11 -14.73 4.02
C ASP A 192 -7.31 -13.32 3.48
N TYR A 193 -8.34 -12.62 3.94
CA TYR A 193 -8.61 -11.25 3.48
C TYR A 193 -7.72 -10.21 4.15
N ARG A 194 -7.07 -10.55 5.27
CA ARG A 194 -6.24 -9.63 6.06
C ARG A 194 -7.01 -8.36 6.47
N THR A 195 -8.32 -8.46 6.65
CA THR A 195 -9.26 -7.32 6.83
C THR A 195 -8.83 -6.34 7.92
N ARG A 196 -8.14 -6.80 8.98
CA ARG A 196 -7.61 -5.92 10.03
C ARG A 196 -6.64 -4.86 9.48
N TRP A 197 -5.90 -5.21 8.44
CA TRP A 197 -4.95 -4.33 7.76
C TRP A 197 -5.56 -3.83 6.45
N SER A 198 -6.04 -4.72 5.59
CA SER A 198 -6.48 -4.36 4.23
C SER A 198 -7.81 -3.62 4.13
N GLY A 199 -8.66 -3.76 5.15
CA GLY A 199 -10.07 -3.35 5.11
C GLY A 199 -10.97 -4.15 4.16
N ILE A 200 -10.40 -5.06 3.36
CA ILE A 200 -11.11 -5.85 2.35
C ILE A 200 -11.94 -6.97 2.99
N ARG A 201 -13.14 -7.17 2.46
CA ARG A 201 -14.09 -8.22 2.83
C ARG A 201 -14.47 -9.05 1.61
N PRO A 202 -15.00 -10.27 1.78
CA PRO A 202 -15.46 -11.11 0.67
C PRO A 202 -16.40 -10.40 -0.30
N ARG A 203 -17.34 -9.60 0.23
CA ARG A 203 -18.31 -8.85 -0.58
C ARG A 203 -17.65 -7.81 -1.48
N ASP A 204 -16.53 -7.23 -1.06
CA ASP A 204 -15.83 -6.19 -1.83
C ASP A 204 -15.17 -6.80 -3.07
N LEU A 205 -14.88 -8.11 -3.05
CA LEU A 205 -14.27 -8.84 -4.18
C LEU A 205 -15.27 -9.61 -5.05
N ALA A 206 -16.56 -9.60 -4.71
CA ALA A 206 -17.58 -10.36 -5.45
C ALA A 206 -17.67 -9.90 -6.92
N ASN A 207 -17.73 -8.58 -7.13
CA ASN A 207 -17.81 -7.91 -8.42
C ASN A 207 -16.60 -7.00 -8.69
N ALA A 208 -15.46 -7.29 -8.04
CA ALA A 208 -14.24 -6.52 -8.21
C ALA A 208 -13.64 -6.67 -9.62
N THR A 209 -12.83 -5.68 -10.02
CA THR A 209 -12.18 -5.67 -11.33
C THR A 209 -11.20 -6.85 -11.43
N PRO A 210 -11.24 -7.69 -12.48
CA PRO A 210 -10.26 -8.76 -12.64
C PRO A 210 -8.83 -8.22 -12.69
N PHE A 211 -7.91 -8.89 -11.98
CA PHE A 211 -6.51 -8.46 -11.88
C PHE A 211 -5.85 -8.08 -13.22
N PRO A 212 -5.97 -8.85 -14.33
CA PRO A 212 -5.33 -8.48 -15.59
C PRO A 212 -5.83 -7.13 -16.14
N VAL A 213 -7.12 -6.83 -15.97
CA VAL A 213 -7.73 -5.56 -16.41
C VAL A 213 -7.23 -4.42 -15.54
N ALA A 214 -7.35 -4.56 -14.21
CA ALA A 214 -6.90 -3.56 -13.26
C ALA A 214 -5.40 -3.25 -13.42
N ARG A 215 -4.57 -4.29 -13.58
CA ARG A 215 -3.13 -4.12 -13.81
C ARG A 215 -2.87 -3.30 -15.07
N LYS A 216 -3.54 -3.60 -16.19
CA LYS A 216 -3.37 -2.83 -17.44
C LYS A 216 -3.73 -1.36 -17.25
N GLU A 217 -4.83 -1.07 -16.55
CA GLU A 217 -5.27 0.29 -16.23
C GLU A 217 -4.24 1.02 -15.36
N ILE A 218 -3.80 0.40 -14.26
CA ILE A 218 -2.81 0.97 -13.33
C ILE A 218 -1.50 1.25 -14.05
N LEU A 219 -0.95 0.29 -14.79
CA LEU A 219 0.34 0.48 -15.47
C LEU A 219 0.28 1.57 -16.54
N LYS A 220 -0.86 1.71 -17.24
CA LYS A 220 -1.08 2.81 -18.18
C LYS A 220 -1.02 4.18 -17.47
N LEU A 221 -1.55 4.27 -16.25
CA LEU A 221 -1.51 5.50 -15.45
C LEU A 221 -0.11 5.80 -14.91
N LEU A 222 0.64 4.78 -14.48
CA LEU A 222 2.00 4.95 -13.92
C LEU A 222 3.07 5.23 -14.98
N MET A 223 2.83 4.91 -16.25
CA MET A 223 3.81 5.03 -17.31
C MET A 223 4.27 6.48 -17.50
N GLY A 224 5.58 6.70 -17.47
CA GLY A 224 6.20 8.02 -17.66
C GLY A 224 6.01 9.00 -16.49
N LYS A 225 5.41 8.57 -15.38
CA LYS A 225 5.20 9.42 -14.20
C LYS A 225 6.20 9.11 -13.10
N VAL A 226 6.45 10.11 -12.27
CA VAL A 226 7.04 9.95 -10.94
C VAL A 226 6.01 9.29 -10.02
N VAL A 227 6.36 8.14 -9.46
CA VAL A 227 5.48 7.39 -8.56
C VAL A 227 6.01 7.47 -7.13
N ILE A 228 5.18 7.97 -6.24
CA ILE A 228 5.45 8.11 -4.81
C ILE A 228 4.73 7.00 -4.05
N GLY A 229 5.41 6.35 -3.11
CA GLY A 229 4.82 5.31 -2.27
C GLY A 229 5.49 5.25 -0.90
N HIS A 230 4.98 4.41 -0.02
CA HIS A 230 5.57 4.13 1.28
C HIS A 230 5.84 2.63 1.40
N ALA A 231 7.11 2.23 1.38
CA ALA A 231 7.50 0.83 1.18
C ALA A 231 7.02 0.28 -0.18
N ILE A 232 7.10 1.11 -1.22
CA ILE A 232 6.47 0.94 -2.55
C ILE A 232 6.85 -0.36 -3.28
N HIS A 233 7.98 -0.96 -2.90
CA HIS A 233 8.40 -2.26 -3.42
C HIS A 233 7.34 -3.36 -3.17
N ASN A 234 6.52 -3.25 -2.12
CA ASN A 234 5.44 -4.19 -1.85
C ASN A 234 4.30 -4.08 -2.89
N ASP A 235 3.92 -2.85 -3.22
CA ASP A 235 2.92 -2.52 -4.24
C ASP A 235 3.36 -3.01 -5.62
N PHE A 236 4.59 -2.67 -6.01
CA PHE A 236 5.18 -3.10 -7.28
C PHE A 236 5.31 -4.61 -7.39
N LYS A 237 5.61 -5.30 -6.27
CA LYS A 237 5.68 -6.76 -6.24
C LYS A 237 4.32 -7.40 -6.55
N VAL A 238 3.23 -6.95 -5.92
CA VAL A 238 1.89 -7.52 -6.19
C VAL A 238 1.33 -7.11 -7.56
N LEU A 239 1.80 -6.00 -8.12
CA LEU A 239 1.53 -5.62 -9.51
C LEU A 239 2.40 -6.37 -10.53
N SER A 240 3.43 -7.11 -10.08
CA SER A 240 4.46 -7.68 -10.96
C SER A 240 4.99 -6.63 -11.93
N TYR A 241 5.42 -5.49 -11.39
CA TYR A 241 5.85 -4.32 -12.14
C TYR A 241 7.21 -3.83 -11.61
N SER A 242 8.05 -3.34 -12.53
CA SER A 242 9.30 -2.67 -12.20
C SER A 242 9.21 -1.25 -12.76
N HIS A 243 9.08 -0.29 -11.85
CA HIS A 243 9.08 1.13 -12.22
C HIS A 243 10.52 1.66 -12.26
N PRO A 244 10.88 2.56 -13.20
CA PRO A 244 12.22 3.12 -13.24
C PRO A 244 12.63 3.75 -11.90
N ALA A 245 13.82 3.42 -11.42
CA ALA A 245 14.31 3.94 -10.13
C ALA A 245 14.39 5.48 -10.12
N ALA A 246 14.77 6.09 -11.23
CA ALA A 246 14.78 7.55 -11.41
C ALA A 246 13.38 8.19 -11.34
N LEU A 247 12.31 7.39 -11.51
CA LEU A 247 10.92 7.80 -11.42
C LEU A 247 10.25 7.33 -10.11
N THR A 248 10.95 6.67 -9.19
CA THR A 248 10.38 6.13 -7.94
C THR A 248 10.78 6.94 -6.70
N ARG A 249 9.81 7.33 -5.87
CA ARG A 249 10.02 8.01 -4.58
C ARG A 249 9.45 7.14 -3.45
N ASP A 250 10.30 6.47 -2.67
CA ASP A 250 9.88 5.70 -1.49
C ASP A 250 10.08 6.52 -0.21
N THR A 251 8.98 6.94 0.40
CA THR A 251 8.97 7.79 1.60
C THR A 251 9.39 7.05 2.87
N MET A 252 9.41 5.71 2.90
CA MET A 252 9.77 4.95 4.09
C MET A 252 11.27 5.10 4.46
N ARG A 253 12.12 5.32 3.45
CA ARG A 253 13.58 5.20 3.58
C ARG A 253 14.33 6.51 3.38
N ILE A 254 13.64 7.64 3.25
CA ILE A 254 14.27 8.91 2.91
C ILE A 254 14.79 9.64 4.17
N PRO A 255 16.12 9.88 4.27
CA PRO A 255 16.73 10.65 5.37
C PRO A 255 16.06 11.98 5.69
N LEU A 256 15.61 12.70 4.66
CA LEU A 256 15.01 14.03 4.79
C LEU A 256 13.74 13.98 5.65
N LEU A 257 12.87 12.98 5.45
CA LEU A 257 11.66 12.84 6.25
C LEU A 257 11.97 12.46 7.69
N ASN A 258 12.94 11.57 7.91
CA ASN A 258 13.36 11.21 9.26
C ASN A 258 13.88 12.45 10.02
N ALA A 259 14.70 13.28 9.38
CA ALA A 259 15.19 14.52 9.98
C ALA A 259 14.04 15.48 10.34
N LYS A 260 13.08 15.69 9.43
CA LYS A 260 11.89 16.53 9.67
C LYS A 260 10.98 15.95 10.78
N ALA A 261 10.95 14.63 10.93
CA ALA A 261 10.18 13.93 11.96
C ALA A 261 10.90 13.83 13.32
N GLY A 262 12.16 14.27 13.43
CA GLY A 262 12.97 14.11 14.64
C GLY A 262 13.35 12.64 14.92
N LEU A 263 13.47 11.83 13.86
CA LEU A 263 13.83 10.42 13.91
C LEU A 263 15.28 10.20 13.47
N THR A 264 15.83 9.02 13.77
CA THR A 264 17.18 8.68 13.31
C THR A 264 17.21 8.52 11.78
N VAL A 265 18.28 8.99 11.13
CA VAL A 265 18.37 9.07 9.66
C VAL A 265 18.21 7.70 8.98
N THR A 266 18.69 6.63 9.61
CA THR A 266 18.66 5.26 9.08
C THR A 266 17.36 4.51 9.35
N GLU A 267 16.43 5.11 10.09
CA GLU A 267 15.22 4.44 10.51
C GLU A 267 14.23 4.23 9.36
N CYS A 268 13.58 3.07 9.33
CA CYS A 268 12.45 2.83 8.44
C CYS A 268 11.15 3.05 9.23
N ALA A 269 10.70 4.30 9.26
CA ALA A 269 9.52 4.70 10.01
C ALA A 269 8.22 4.29 9.29
N SER A 270 7.20 3.86 10.04
CA SER A 270 5.89 3.59 9.44
C SER A 270 5.21 4.88 8.99
N LEU A 271 4.36 4.78 7.97
CA LEU A 271 3.56 5.89 7.45
C LEU A 271 2.81 6.62 8.57
N LYS A 272 2.14 5.84 9.45
CA LYS A 272 1.44 6.38 10.62
C LYS A 272 2.34 7.19 11.53
N ARG A 273 3.56 6.71 11.79
CA ARG A 273 4.49 7.40 12.69
C ARG A 273 5.04 8.68 12.07
N LEU A 274 5.41 8.66 10.79
CA LEU A 274 5.85 9.87 10.08
C LEU A 274 4.74 10.91 10.00
N THR A 275 3.54 10.49 9.62
CA THR A 275 2.36 11.37 9.53
C THR A 275 2.06 12.01 10.88
N LYS A 276 2.12 11.22 11.97
CA LYS A 276 1.91 11.75 13.33
C LYS A 276 3.03 12.69 13.76
N ALA A 277 4.28 12.39 13.45
CA ALA A 277 5.42 13.21 13.84
C ALA A 277 5.40 14.58 13.14
N ILE A 278 5.15 14.59 11.82
CA ILE A 278 5.24 15.78 10.97
C ILE A 278 3.95 16.59 10.98
N PHE A 279 2.80 15.95 10.74
CA PHE A 279 1.51 16.65 10.60
C PHE A 279 0.65 16.65 11.87
N LYS A 280 1.10 15.98 12.95
CA LYS A 280 0.34 15.78 14.20
C LYS A 280 -1.01 15.06 14.02
N ARG A 281 -1.25 14.49 12.85
CA ARG A 281 -2.46 13.78 12.44
C ARG A 281 -2.31 12.27 12.66
N ASP A 282 -3.35 11.64 13.20
CA ASP A 282 -3.46 10.18 13.23
C ASP A 282 -4.17 9.68 11.97
N ILE A 283 -3.56 8.69 11.32
CA ILE A 283 -4.16 7.93 10.21
C ILE A 283 -4.36 6.47 10.62
N GLN A 284 -5.13 5.71 9.84
CA GLN A 284 -5.37 4.29 10.10
C GLN A 284 -5.97 4.05 11.51
N THR A 285 -6.88 4.93 11.94
CA THR A 285 -7.50 4.89 13.28
C THR A 285 -8.75 4.00 13.31
N GLY A 286 -9.30 3.66 12.15
CA GLY A 286 -10.51 2.87 12.00
C GLY A 286 -10.36 1.40 12.42
N LYS A 287 -11.42 0.84 12.99
CA LYS A 287 -11.51 -0.61 13.31
C LYS A 287 -11.80 -1.49 12.09
N LYS A 288 -12.03 -0.87 10.92
CA LYS A 288 -12.48 -1.55 9.70
C LYS A 288 -11.33 -2.00 8.79
N GLY A 289 -10.07 -1.73 9.17
CA GLY A 289 -8.90 -1.86 8.32
C GLY A 289 -8.40 -0.49 7.85
N HIS A 290 -7.33 -0.48 7.08
CA HIS A 290 -6.74 0.72 6.48
C HIS A 290 -7.53 1.13 5.22
N SER A 291 -7.23 2.33 4.74
CA SER A 291 -7.80 2.87 3.52
C SER A 291 -6.66 3.29 2.63
N SER A 292 -6.40 2.54 1.56
CA SER A 292 -5.37 2.91 0.59
C SER A 292 -5.49 4.34 0.03
N VAL A 293 -6.68 4.92 -0.07
CA VAL A 293 -6.83 6.34 -0.45
C VAL A 293 -6.27 7.28 0.63
N GLU A 294 -6.49 6.97 1.91
CA GLU A 294 -5.93 7.75 3.04
C GLU A 294 -4.41 7.64 3.04
N ASP A 295 -3.89 6.42 2.87
CA ASP A 295 -2.47 6.12 2.91
C ASP A 295 -1.71 6.72 1.71
N ALA A 296 -2.29 6.66 0.50
CA ALA A 296 -1.73 7.31 -0.69
C ALA A 296 -1.69 8.84 -0.55
N ARG A 297 -2.74 9.46 0.03
CA ARG A 297 -2.76 10.91 0.32
C ARG A 297 -1.71 11.29 1.35
N ALA A 298 -1.64 10.58 2.46
CA ALA A 298 -0.63 10.83 3.50
C ALA A 298 0.79 10.69 2.92
N THR A 299 1.00 9.71 2.04
CA THR A 299 2.27 9.50 1.34
C THR A 299 2.62 10.67 0.41
N MET A 300 1.66 11.17 -0.37
CA MET A 300 1.86 12.36 -1.21
C MET A 300 2.17 13.61 -0.36
N GLU A 301 1.42 13.83 0.72
CA GLU A 301 1.67 14.93 1.66
C GLU A 301 3.09 14.87 2.24
N LEU A 302 3.54 13.68 2.68
CA LEU A 302 4.91 13.48 3.16
C LEU A 302 5.94 13.82 2.09
N TYR A 303 5.74 13.39 0.84
CA TYR A 303 6.65 13.73 -0.25
C TYR A 303 6.78 15.25 -0.42
N LYS A 304 5.68 15.99 -0.43
CA LYS A 304 5.68 17.46 -0.57
C LYS A 304 6.51 18.18 0.50
N VAL A 305 6.62 17.62 1.71
CA VAL A 305 7.42 18.20 2.81
C VAL A 305 8.92 18.27 2.48
N VAL A 306 9.39 17.38 1.60
CA VAL A 306 10.82 17.23 1.27
C VAL A 306 11.09 17.32 -0.23
N GLU A 307 10.08 17.63 -1.04
CA GLU A 307 10.13 17.60 -2.50
C GLU A 307 11.27 18.45 -3.05
N VAL A 308 11.36 19.71 -2.62
CA VAL A 308 12.35 20.67 -3.13
C VAL A 308 13.77 20.15 -2.88
N GLU A 309 14.08 19.72 -1.66
CA GLU A 309 15.40 19.21 -1.32
C GLU A 309 15.68 17.85 -1.97
N TRP A 310 14.68 16.97 -2.05
CA TRP A 310 14.82 15.64 -2.64
C TRP A 310 15.09 15.73 -4.14
N GLU A 311 14.28 16.46 -4.90
CA GLU A 311 14.44 16.56 -6.36
C GLU A 311 15.75 17.28 -6.72
N LYS A 312 16.17 18.28 -5.94
CA LYS A 312 17.50 18.90 -6.09
C LYS A 312 18.65 17.89 -5.89
N GLN A 313 18.55 17.00 -4.90
CA GLN A 313 19.56 15.95 -4.68
C GLN A 313 19.59 14.89 -5.80
N LEU A 314 18.45 14.61 -6.43
CA LEU A 314 18.39 13.68 -7.57
C LEU A 314 18.99 14.31 -8.83
N ALA A 315 18.72 15.59 -9.07
CA ALA A 315 19.28 16.33 -10.20
C ALA A 315 20.83 16.42 -10.11
N SER A 316 21.36 16.73 -8.92
CA SER A 316 22.81 16.83 -8.73
C SER A 316 23.55 15.49 -8.91
N LYS A 317 22.97 14.38 -8.40
CA LYS A 317 23.53 13.03 -8.59
C LYS A 317 23.58 12.62 -10.06
N SER A 318 22.55 12.98 -10.82
CA SER A 318 22.48 12.68 -12.25
C SER A 318 23.59 13.39 -13.04
N GLN A 319 23.86 14.65 -12.72
CA GLN A 319 24.94 15.44 -13.33
C GLN A 319 26.34 14.93 -12.97
N SER A 320 26.56 14.47 -11.73
CA SER A 320 27.86 13.88 -11.35
C SER A 320 28.16 12.56 -12.09
N SER A 321 27.13 11.81 -12.48
CA SER A 321 27.30 10.54 -13.19
C SER A 321 27.55 10.68 -14.69
N SER A 322 27.15 11.81 -15.31
CA SER A 322 27.39 12.08 -16.73
C SER A 322 28.77 12.69 -17.00
N CYS A 323 29.45 13.24 -15.99
CA CYS A 323 30.77 13.86 -16.13
C CYS A 323 31.94 12.87 -15.93
N GLN A 324 31.64 11.60 -15.66
CA GLN A 324 32.62 10.52 -15.41
C GLN A 324 32.61 9.42 -16.49
N LYS A 325 31.99 9.67 -17.65
CA LYS A 325 31.99 8.77 -18.81
C LYS A 325 32.73 9.38 -19.98
#